data_AF-C0Z262-F1
#
_entry.id   AF-C0Z262-F1
#
_cell.length_a   1.000
_cell.length_b   1.000
_cell.length_c   1.000
_cell.angle_alpha   90.00
_cell.angle_beta   90.00
_cell.angle_gamma   90.00
#
_symmetry.space_group_name_H-M   'P 1'
#
loop_
_entity.id
_entity.type
_entity.pdbx_description
1 polymer ?
#
loop_
_entity_poly.entity_id
_entity_poly.type
_entity_poly.pdbx_seq_one_letter_code
_entity_poly.pdbx_strand_id
1 'polypeptide(L)'
;MDSEKALELVKHGATLLFLDVPQYTLVGIDTQIFAVGPAFKGIKMIPPGIHFVFYSSSTRDGREFSPTIGFFVDVAPSQVIVRKWNQQDEWLTKVSEEEEERYSQAVRSLEFDKNLGPYNLKQYGEWRHLSNYITKDVVEKFEPVGGEITVTYESAILKGGPKTAMEIALDTQMKKSKFTTSSTEQPKGNRFYYTSIPRIIKHKGMSGQELTSMNLDKVSPLT
;
A
#
# COMPACT_ATOMS: atom_id res chain seq x y z
N MET A 1 -12.00 22.39 14.35
CA MET A 1 -10.53 22.45 14.44
C MET A 1 -10.17 23.92 14.39
N ASP A 2 -9.33 24.38 15.30
CA ASP A 2 -8.90 25.79 15.30
C ASP A 2 -7.94 26.06 14.14
N SER A 3 -7.95 27.27 13.58
CA SER A 3 -7.20 27.62 12.36
C SER A 3 -5.68 27.54 12.59
N GLU A 4 -5.23 27.87 13.80
CA GLU A 4 -3.82 27.81 14.20
C GLU A 4 -3.30 26.37 14.24
N LYS A 5 -4.06 25.44 14.81
CA LYS A 5 -3.73 24.00 14.79
C LYS A 5 -3.73 23.41 13.39
N ALA A 6 -4.66 23.82 12.54
CA ALA A 6 -4.68 23.39 11.14
C ALA A 6 -3.42 23.85 10.40
N LEU A 7 -2.96 25.08 10.65
CA LEU A 7 -1.73 25.61 10.05
C LEU A 7 -0.47 24.90 10.56
N GLU A 8 -0.40 24.56 11.85
CA GLU A 8 0.71 23.75 12.39
C GLU A 8 0.76 22.37 11.74
N LEU A 9 -0.39 21.71 11.54
CA LEU A 9 -0.44 20.41 10.89
C LEU A 9 -0.12 20.46 9.41
N VAL A 10 -0.44 21.57 8.72
CA VAL A 10 0.05 21.79 7.35
C VAL A 10 1.56 21.98 7.34
N LYS A 11 2.12 22.69 8.33
CA LYS A 11 3.57 22.94 8.40
C LYS A 11 4.38 21.71 8.78
N HIS A 12 3.87 20.89 9.70
CA HIS A 12 4.60 19.73 10.25
C HIS A 12 4.20 18.40 9.63
N GLY A 13 3.01 18.31 9.05
CA GLY A 13 2.55 17.12 8.34
C GLY A 13 3.23 16.98 6.99
N ALA A 14 3.45 15.74 6.58
CA ALA A 14 3.90 15.42 5.25
C ALA A 14 2.79 15.65 4.21
N THR A 15 3.19 15.70 2.95
CA THR A 15 2.30 15.82 1.79
C THR A 15 2.65 14.76 0.76
N LEU A 16 1.62 14.07 0.25
CA LEU A 16 1.71 13.24 -0.95
C LEU A 16 1.12 14.02 -2.12
N LEU A 17 1.92 14.29 -3.13
CA LEU A 17 1.49 14.93 -4.38
C LEU A 17 1.46 13.89 -5.51
N PHE A 18 0.30 13.74 -6.14
CA PHE A 18 0.07 12.88 -7.28
C PHE A 18 -0.10 13.70 -8.56
N LEU A 19 0.73 13.41 -9.55
CA LEU A 19 0.71 14.06 -10.86
C LEU A 19 0.01 13.17 -11.88
N ASP A 20 -0.82 13.79 -12.71
CA ASP A 20 -1.46 13.18 -13.89
C ASP A 20 -2.33 11.93 -13.62
N VAL A 21 -2.80 11.76 -12.38
CA VAL A 21 -3.71 10.67 -12.02
C VAL A 21 -5.06 10.88 -12.71
N PRO A 22 -5.58 9.89 -13.45
CA PRO A 22 -6.87 9.99 -14.13
C PRO A 22 -8.02 10.24 -13.15
N GLN A 23 -9.02 11.00 -13.60
CA GLN A 23 -10.26 11.17 -12.85
C GLN A 23 -10.95 9.83 -12.62
N TYR A 24 -11.70 9.74 -11.52
CA TYR A 24 -12.40 8.56 -11.02
C TYR A 24 -11.49 7.44 -10.47
N THR A 25 -10.16 7.53 -10.63
CA THR A 25 -9.22 6.68 -9.88
C THR A 25 -9.53 6.79 -8.39
N LEU A 26 -9.60 5.66 -7.70
CA LEU A 26 -9.64 5.65 -6.25
C LEU A 26 -8.22 5.69 -5.73
N VAL A 27 -7.90 6.66 -4.87
CA VAL A 27 -6.62 6.77 -4.17
C VAL A 27 -6.90 6.74 -2.68
N GLY A 28 -6.23 5.87 -1.96
CA GLY A 28 -6.34 5.73 -0.52
C GLY A 28 -5.02 5.88 0.20
N ILE A 29 -5.12 6.24 1.47
CA ILE A 29 -4.02 6.23 2.43
C ILE A 29 -4.55 5.61 3.72
N ASP A 30 -3.89 4.58 4.21
CA ASP A 30 -4.24 3.84 5.41
C ASP A 30 -5.67 3.27 5.36
N THR A 31 -6.61 3.88 6.08
CA THR A 31 -8.03 3.51 6.14
C THR A 31 -8.93 4.47 5.37
N GLN A 32 -8.35 5.44 4.66
CA GLN A 32 -9.05 6.51 3.95
C GLN A 32 -9.02 6.28 2.44
N ILE A 33 -10.10 6.66 1.76
CA ILE A 33 -10.23 6.58 0.31
C ILE A 33 -10.77 7.91 -0.24
N PHE A 34 -10.17 8.36 -1.33
CA PHE A 34 -10.51 9.56 -2.08
C PHE A 34 -10.79 9.17 -3.54
N ALA A 35 -11.89 9.67 -4.11
CA ALA A 35 -12.11 9.62 -5.54
C ALA A 35 -11.40 10.81 -6.19
N VAL A 36 -10.54 10.55 -7.18
CA VAL A 36 -9.80 11.62 -7.89
C VAL A 36 -10.79 12.42 -8.74
N GLY A 37 -11.03 13.67 -8.34
CA GLY A 37 -11.78 14.65 -9.12
C GLY A 37 -10.88 15.52 -9.99
N PRO A 38 -11.45 16.46 -10.78
CA PRO A 38 -10.70 17.31 -11.72
C PRO A 38 -9.56 18.13 -11.09
N ALA A 39 -9.70 18.49 -9.82
CA ALA A 39 -8.76 19.33 -9.09
C ALA A 39 -7.92 18.56 -8.06
N PHE A 40 -8.22 17.29 -7.79
CA PHE A 40 -7.53 16.53 -6.76
C PHE A 40 -6.11 16.20 -7.22
N LYS A 41 -5.11 16.53 -6.40
CA LYS A 41 -3.69 16.25 -6.67
C LYS A 41 -2.97 15.60 -5.49
N GLY A 42 -3.68 15.19 -4.43
CA GLY A 42 -3.07 14.47 -3.33
C GLY A 42 -3.56 14.88 -1.96
N ILE A 43 -2.73 14.61 -0.95
CA ILE A 43 -3.13 14.60 0.46
C ILE A 43 -2.09 15.36 1.28
N LYS A 44 -2.54 16.24 2.17
CA LYS A 44 -1.70 17.04 3.08
C LYS A 44 -2.03 16.76 4.55
N MET A 45 -1.16 17.25 5.44
CA MET A 45 -1.27 17.06 6.89
C MET A 45 -1.14 15.60 7.33
N ILE A 46 -0.36 14.81 6.58
CA ILE A 46 -0.11 13.40 6.91
C ILE A 46 0.83 13.37 8.11
N PRO A 47 0.46 12.72 9.23
CA PRO A 47 1.35 12.60 10.37
C PRO A 47 2.67 11.89 9.98
N PRO A 48 3.80 12.19 10.64
CA PRO A 48 5.04 11.45 10.41
C PRO A 48 4.92 9.96 10.76
N GLY A 49 5.64 9.12 9.99
CA GLY A 49 5.75 7.68 10.20
C GLY A 49 5.35 6.85 8.98
N ILE A 50 5.09 5.56 9.21
CA ILE A 50 4.73 4.61 8.17
C ILE A 50 3.26 4.78 7.79
N HIS A 51 3.02 4.89 6.48
CA HIS A 51 1.70 4.93 5.87
C HIS A 51 1.62 3.96 4.70
N PHE A 52 0.42 3.49 4.39
CA PHE A 52 0.17 2.65 3.23
C PHE A 52 -0.67 3.41 2.21
N VAL A 53 -0.09 3.71 1.06
CA VAL A 53 -0.78 4.38 -0.05
C VAL A 53 -1.24 3.32 -1.03
N PHE A 54 -2.49 3.39 -1.46
CA PHE A 54 -3.02 2.45 -2.43
C PHE A 54 -3.92 3.16 -3.44
N TYR A 55 -4.10 2.55 -4.60
CA TYR A 55 -4.95 3.08 -5.64
C TYR A 55 -5.52 1.98 -6.50
N SER A 56 -6.58 2.32 -7.22
CA SER A 56 -7.24 1.47 -8.20
C SER A 56 -7.69 2.35 -9.35
N SER A 57 -7.08 2.12 -10.53
CA SER A 57 -7.47 2.80 -11.76
C SER A 57 -8.90 2.43 -12.11
N SER A 58 -9.63 3.35 -12.72
CA SER A 58 -10.99 3.11 -13.14
C SER A 58 -11.14 3.19 -14.66
N THR A 59 -12.23 2.62 -15.16
CA THR A 59 -12.71 2.95 -16.51
C THR A 59 -13.03 4.44 -16.62
N ARG A 60 -13.09 4.94 -17.87
CA ARG A 60 -13.36 6.37 -18.16
C ARG A 60 -14.69 6.88 -17.60
N ASP A 61 -15.65 5.98 -17.36
CA ASP A 61 -16.96 6.27 -16.77
C ASP A 61 -17.03 6.03 -15.26
N GLY A 62 -15.91 5.63 -14.63
CA GLY A 62 -15.79 5.43 -13.18
C GLY A 62 -16.60 4.26 -12.61
N ARG A 63 -17.00 3.29 -13.44
CA ARG A 63 -17.88 2.18 -13.03
C ARG A 63 -17.13 0.90 -12.66
N GLU A 64 -16.00 0.66 -13.30
CA GLU A 64 -15.18 -0.53 -13.08
C GLU A 64 -13.78 -0.12 -12.65
N PHE A 65 -13.16 -0.96 -11.82
CA PHE A 65 -11.92 -0.68 -11.11
C PHE A 65 -10.91 -1.81 -11.31
N SER A 66 -9.65 -1.46 -11.47
CA SER A 66 -8.54 -2.41 -11.54
C SER A 66 -8.18 -2.96 -10.16
N PRO A 67 -7.49 -4.11 -10.07
CA PRO A 67 -6.94 -4.62 -8.84
C PRO A 67 -6.13 -3.54 -8.13
N THR A 68 -6.35 -3.42 -6.83
CA THR A 68 -5.65 -2.44 -6.02
C THR A 68 -4.14 -2.68 -6.08
N ILE A 69 -3.41 -1.59 -6.27
CA ILE A 69 -1.96 -1.51 -6.16
C ILE A 69 -1.67 -0.59 -4.98
N GLY A 70 -0.65 -0.88 -4.20
CA GLY A 70 -0.23 0.01 -3.13
C GLY A 70 1.24 -0.13 -2.78
N PHE A 71 1.73 0.78 -1.97
CA PHE A 71 3.11 0.82 -1.53
C PHE A 71 3.18 1.49 -0.16
N PHE A 72 4.19 1.11 0.62
CA PHE A 72 4.48 1.78 1.87
C PHE A 72 5.27 3.07 1.63
N VAL A 73 5.06 4.04 2.50
CA VAL A 73 5.90 5.24 2.62
C VAL A 73 6.25 5.46 4.08
N ASP A 74 7.52 5.77 4.35
CA ASP A 74 7.96 6.30 5.63
C ASP A 74 8.14 7.81 5.48
N VAL A 75 7.27 8.60 6.11
CA VAL A 75 7.25 10.04 5.91
C VAL A 75 7.83 10.79 7.11
N ALA A 76 8.82 11.63 6.84
CA ALA A 76 9.39 12.54 7.81
C ALA A 76 8.51 13.79 8.00
N PRO A 77 8.64 14.53 9.12
CA PRO A 77 7.97 15.81 9.30
C PRO A 77 8.20 16.75 8.12
N SER A 78 7.12 17.39 7.65
CA SER A 78 7.15 18.36 6.54
C SER A 78 7.68 17.80 5.20
N GLN A 79 7.84 16.48 5.07
CA GLN A 79 8.31 15.87 3.83
C GLN A 79 7.23 15.98 2.75
N VAL A 80 7.65 16.28 1.53
CA VAL A 80 6.79 16.17 0.35
C VAL A 80 7.29 14.97 -0.45
N ILE A 81 6.38 14.06 -0.78
CA ILE A 81 6.65 12.92 -1.65
C ILE A 81 5.85 13.12 -2.92
N VAL A 82 6.54 13.03 -4.05
CA VAL A 82 5.92 13.23 -5.38
C VAL A 82 5.86 11.90 -6.13
N ARG A 83 4.69 11.61 -6.68
CA ARG A 83 4.46 10.45 -7.54
C ARG A 83 3.75 10.88 -8.81
N LYS A 84 4.17 10.33 -9.94
CA LYS A 84 3.56 10.64 -11.24
C LYS A 84 2.90 9.39 -11.82
N TRP A 85 1.71 9.57 -12.38
CA TRP A 85 1.02 8.50 -13.07
C TRP A 85 1.69 8.18 -14.41
N ASN A 86 2.08 6.93 -14.58
CA ASN A 86 2.47 6.38 -15.86
C ASN A 86 1.20 5.85 -16.56
N GLN A 87 0.82 6.50 -17.66
CA GLN A 87 -0.37 6.13 -18.45
C GLN A 87 -0.27 4.76 -19.13
N GLN A 88 0.95 4.30 -19.45
CA GLN A 88 1.15 3.04 -20.16
C GLN A 88 1.02 1.84 -19.21
N ASP A 89 1.59 1.96 -18.02
CA ASP A 89 1.62 0.87 -17.02
C ASP A 89 0.51 1.00 -15.97
N GLU A 90 -0.22 2.12 -15.98
CA GLU A 90 -1.25 2.50 -15.00
C GLU A 90 -0.73 2.53 -13.55
N TRP A 91 0.53 2.93 -13.34
CA TRP A 91 1.19 2.94 -12.01
C TRP A 91 1.66 4.33 -11.58
N LEU A 92 1.76 4.53 -10.27
CA LEU A 92 2.40 5.70 -9.67
C LEU A 92 3.90 5.47 -9.52
N THR A 93 4.71 6.18 -10.31
CA THR A 93 6.17 6.06 -10.29
C THR A 93 6.82 7.21 -9.54
N LYS A 94 8.05 6.97 -9.05
CA LYS A 94 8.91 8.04 -8.52
C LYS A 94 9.29 8.98 -9.68
N VAL A 95 9.31 10.28 -9.40
CA VAL A 95 9.86 11.29 -10.32
C VAL A 95 11.36 11.43 -10.10
N SER A 96 12.06 12.18 -10.97
CA SER A 96 13.47 12.48 -10.72
C SER A 96 13.63 13.39 -9.49
N GLU A 97 14.81 13.37 -8.86
CA GLU A 97 15.10 14.22 -7.69
C GLU A 97 14.90 15.72 -7.98
N GLU A 98 15.28 16.15 -9.19
CA GLU A 98 15.09 17.53 -9.66
C GLU A 98 13.60 17.91 -9.75
N GLU A 99 12.76 17.02 -10.27
CA GLU A 99 11.32 17.25 -10.33
C GLU A 99 10.69 17.21 -8.94
N GLU A 100 11.09 16.26 -8.10
CA GLU A 100 10.61 16.13 -6.73
C GLU A 100 10.90 17.40 -5.92
N GLU A 101 12.11 17.94 -6.01
CA GLU A 101 12.47 19.18 -5.31
C GLU A 101 11.67 20.39 -5.84
N ARG A 102 11.52 20.52 -7.16
CA ARG A 102 10.72 21.61 -7.77
C ARG A 102 9.27 21.59 -7.28
N TYR A 103 8.62 20.41 -7.31
CA TYR A 103 7.25 20.28 -6.83
C TYR A 103 7.15 20.41 -5.31
N SER A 104 8.15 19.97 -4.56
CA SER A 104 8.23 20.17 -3.12
C SER A 104 8.24 21.65 -2.76
N GLN A 105 8.99 22.48 -3.50
CA GLN A 105 8.99 23.93 -3.32
C GLN A 105 7.60 24.53 -3.61
N ALA A 106 6.95 24.11 -4.70
CA ALA A 106 5.60 24.57 -5.05
C ALA A 106 4.53 24.15 -4.02
N VAL A 107 4.67 22.99 -3.39
CA VAL A 107 3.81 22.58 -2.26
C VAL A 107 4.08 23.46 -1.03
N ARG A 108 5.35 23.75 -0.71
CA ARG A 108 5.74 24.62 0.41
C ARG A 108 5.31 26.07 0.21
N SER A 109 5.25 26.56 -1.04
CA SER A 109 4.71 27.88 -1.41
C SER A 109 3.17 27.92 -1.47
N LEU A 110 2.49 26.82 -1.13
CA LEU A 110 1.03 26.67 -1.09
C LEU A 110 0.34 26.75 -2.45
N GLU A 111 1.07 26.58 -3.56
CA GLU A 111 0.49 26.64 -4.92
C GLU A 111 -0.55 25.52 -5.15
N PHE A 112 -0.38 24.39 -4.47
CA PHE A 112 -1.28 23.23 -4.54
C PHE A 112 -2.31 23.17 -3.41
N ASP A 113 -2.40 24.16 -2.52
CA ASP A 113 -3.16 24.04 -1.27
C ASP A 113 -4.65 23.68 -1.49
N LYS A 114 -5.26 24.25 -2.54
CA LYS A 114 -6.65 23.98 -2.97
C LYS A 114 -6.85 22.62 -3.63
N ASN A 115 -5.76 21.99 -4.06
CA ASN A 115 -5.75 20.71 -4.78
C ASN A 115 -5.46 19.52 -3.86
N LEU A 116 -5.08 19.78 -2.60
CA LEU A 116 -4.68 18.77 -1.63
C LEU A 116 -5.79 18.54 -0.59
N GLY A 117 -6.28 17.31 -0.52
CA GLY A 117 -7.22 16.87 0.49
C GLY A 117 -6.56 16.78 1.88
N PRO A 118 -7.24 17.16 2.96
CA PRO A 118 -6.72 16.99 4.30
C PRO A 118 -6.75 15.51 4.71
N TYR A 119 -5.66 15.01 5.30
CA TYR A 119 -5.67 13.71 5.98
C TYR A 119 -6.66 13.75 7.15
N ASN A 120 -7.55 12.76 7.26
CA ASN A 120 -8.53 12.66 8.34
C ASN A 120 -7.86 12.19 9.64
N LEU A 121 -7.38 13.14 10.44
CA LEU A 121 -6.69 12.86 11.70
C LEU A 121 -7.54 12.11 12.73
N LYS A 122 -8.88 12.06 12.57
CA LYS A 122 -9.74 11.25 13.44
C LYS A 122 -9.49 9.74 13.27
N GLN A 123 -9.11 9.32 12.06
CA GLN A 123 -8.82 7.92 11.73
C GLN A 123 -7.34 7.54 11.95
N TYR A 124 -6.48 8.51 12.23
CA TYR A 124 -5.06 8.25 12.47
C TYR A 124 -4.82 7.31 13.67
N GLY A 125 -5.63 7.42 14.72
CA GLY A 125 -5.51 6.55 15.89
C GLY A 125 -5.72 5.07 15.56
N GLU A 126 -6.67 4.77 14.68
CA GLU A 126 -6.92 3.40 14.20
C GLU A 126 -5.75 2.91 13.35
N TRP A 127 -5.26 3.73 12.40
CA TRP A 127 -4.09 3.38 11.61
C TRP A 127 -2.88 3.09 12.49
N ARG A 128 -2.56 3.98 13.43
CA ARG A 128 -1.43 3.81 14.35
C ARG A 128 -1.53 2.53 15.17
N HIS A 129 -2.75 2.09 15.52
CA HIS A 129 -2.95 0.81 16.19
C HIS A 129 -2.69 -0.38 15.26
N LEU A 130 -3.14 -0.30 14.00
CA LEU A 130 -2.93 -1.35 12.98
C LEU A 130 -1.46 -1.45 12.52
N SER A 131 -0.71 -0.35 12.54
CA SER A 131 0.65 -0.23 12.00
C SER A 131 1.75 -0.17 13.06
N ASN A 132 1.43 -0.30 14.35
CA ASN A 132 2.37 -0.09 15.46
C ASN A 132 3.63 -0.98 15.45
N TYR A 133 3.60 -2.13 14.78
CA TYR A 133 4.75 -3.04 14.61
C TYR A 133 5.35 -3.01 13.20
N ILE A 134 4.81 -2.21 12.29
CA ILE A 134 5.34 -2.03 10.94
C ILE A 134 6.35 -0.89 11.00
N THR A 135 7.63 -1.23 11.12
CA THR A 135 8.73 -0.24 11.09
C THR A 135 9.28 -0.09 9.67
N LYS A 136 10.06 0.97 9.44
CA LYS A 136 10.84 1.15 8.21
C LYS A 136 11.66 -0.10 7.88
N ASP A 137 12.42 -0.61 8.84
CA ASP A 137 13.26 -1.81 8.64
C ASP A 137 12.44 -3.05 8.26
N VAL A 138 11.22 -3.19 8.81
CA VAL A 138 10.31 -4.29 8.45
C VAL A 138 9.85 -4.13 7.00
N VAL A 139 9.46 -2.92 6.60
CA VAL A 139 9.06 -2.64 5.21
C VAL A 139 10.21 -2.92 4.26
N GLU A 140 11.38 -2.31 4.46
CA GLU A 140 12.56 -2.46 3.59
C GLU A 140 13.03 -3.91 3.47
N LYS A 141 12.88 -4.70 4.54
CA LYS A 141 13.24 -6.12 4.54
C LYS A 141 12.31 -6.99 3.69
N PHE A 142 11.03 -6.64 3.63
CA PHE A 142 10.00 -7.53 3.10
C PHE A 142 9.31 -7.00 1.83
N GLU A 143 9.50 -5.73 1.48
CA GLU A 143 8.89 -5.13 0.30
C GLU A 143 9.35 -5.82 -1.00
N PRO A 144 8.47 -5.91 -2.01
CA PRO A 144 8.82 -6.43 -3.32
C PRO A 144 9.87 -5.55 -4.01
N VAL A 145 10.55 -6.12 -5.00
CA VAL A 145 11.42 -5.33 -5.88
C VAL A 145 10.55 -4.33 -6.63
N GLY A 146 10.84 -3.04 -6.45
CA GLY A 146 10.02 -1.91 -6.96
C GLY A 146 9.20 -1.22 -5.86
N GLY A 147 8.78 -1.97 -4.84
CA GLY A 147 7.99 -1.48 -3.70
C GLY A 147 6.47 -1.56 -3.92
N GLU A 148 6.00 -1.80 -5.15
CA GLU A 148 4.58 -1.95 -5.46
C GLU A 148 4.03 -3.34 -5.10
N ILE A 149 2.96 -3.34 -4.32
CA ILE A 149 2.19 -4.50 -3.88
C ILE A 149 0.88 -4.53 -4.67
N THR A 150 0.54 -5.66 -5.27
CA THR A 150 -0.77 -5.82 -5.93
C THR A 150 -1.44 -7.13 -5.57
N VAL A 151 -2.77 -7.08 -5.48
CA VAL A 151 -3.63 -8.23 -5.16
C VAL A 151 -3.41 -9.40 -6.11
N THR A 152 -3.04 -9.13 -7.37
CA THR A 152 -2.81 -10.16 -8.39
C THR A 152 -1.67 -11.11 -7.99
N TYR A 153 -0.55 -10.58 -7.48
CA TYR A 153 0.60 -11.37 -7.05
C TYR A 153 0.43 -11.95 -5.63
N GLU A 154 -0.27 -11.25 -4.74
CA GLU A 154 -0.48 -11.66 -3.35
C GLU A 154 -1.48 -12.82 -3.21
N SER A 155 -2.47 -12.95 -4.10
CA SER A 155 -3.48 -14.03 -4.06
C SER A 155 -2.90 -15.45 -4.07
N ALA A 156 -1.65 -15.62 -4.55
CA ALA A 156 -0.98 -16.91 -4.64
C ALA A 156 -0.41 -17.42 -3.30
N ILE A 157 -0.32 -16.59 -2.25
CA ILE A 157 0.27 -16.93 -0.95
C ILE A 157 -0.55 -17.97 -0.19
N LEU A 158 -1.87 -18.00 -0.41
CA LEU A 158 -2.80 -18.86 0.32
C LEU A 158 -2.99 -20.24 -0.31
N LYS A 159 -2.10 -20.63 -1.25
CA LYS A 159 -2.18 -21.94 -1.91
C LYS A 159 -1.94 -23.07 -0.92
N GLY A 160 -2.88 -24.02 -0.84
CA GLY A 160 -2.73 -25.26 -0.07
C GLY A 160 -3.52 -25.36 1.23
N GLY A 161 -4.56 -24.52 1.42
CA GLY A 161 -5.44 -24.59 2.59
C GLY A 161 -6.93 -24.35 2.32
N PRO A 162 -7.79 -24.56 3.33
CA PRO A 162 -9.19 -24.14 3.25
C PRO A 162 -9.23 -22.62 3.07
N LYS A 163 -9.98 -22.17 2.07
CA LYS A 163 -10.13 -20.75 1.76
C LYS A 163 -11.25 -20.14 2.58
N THR A 164 -11.07 -18.89 3.00
CA THR A 164 -12.15 -18.09 3.60
C THR A 164 -13.19 -17.71 2.55
N ALA A 165 -14.40 -17.33 2.98
CA ALA A 165 -15.43 -16.86 2.05
C ALA A 165 -14.97 -15.64 1.23
N MET A 166 -14.16 -14.77 1.85
CA MET A 166 -13.61 -13.57 1.19
C MET A 166 -12.57 -13.92 0.13
N GLU A 167 -11.70 -14.90 0.39
CA GLU A 167 -10.74 -15.40 -0.59
C GLU A 167 -11.42 -16.07 -1.79
N ILE A 168 -12.51 -16.81 -1.56
CA ILE A 168 -13.31 -17.41 -2.63
C ILE A 168 -13.98 -16.33 -3.48
N ALA A 169 -14.54 -15.30 -2.85
CA ALA A 169 -15.13 -14.16 -3.56
C ALA A 169 -14.08 -13.42 -4.41
N LEU A 170 -12.89 -13.19 -3.84
CA LEU A 170 -11.78 -12.54 -4.54
C LEU A 170 -11.30 -13.35 -5.75
N ASP A 171 -11.09 -14.66 -5.60
CA ASP A 171 -10.75 -15.55 -6.71
C ASP A 171 -11.79 -15.48 -7.84
N THR A 172 -13.07 -15.44 -7.47
CA THR A 172 -14.19 -15.39 -8.42
C THR A 172 -14.19 -14.07 -9.18
N GLN A 173 -13.90 -12.95 -8.51
CA GLN A 173 -13.75 -11.65 -9.12
C GLN A 173 -12.57 -11.63 -10.11
N MET A 174 -11.40 -12.13 -9.69
CA MET A 174 -10.19 -12.16 -10.53
C MET A 174 -10.35 -13.02 -11.79
N LYS A 175 -11.14 -14.10 -11.73
CA LYS A 175 -11.45 -14.94 -12.91
C LYS A 175 -12.38 -14.29 -13.92
N LYS A 176 -13.28 -13.39 -13.48
CA LYS A 176 -14.24 -12.71 -14.35
C LYS A 176 -13.61 -11.54 -15.11
N SER A 177 -12.70 -10.84 -14.45
CA SER A 177 -11.94 -9.77 -15.07
C SER A 177 -10.93 -10.35 -16.05
N LYS A 178 -11.07 -10.05 -17.34
CA LYS A 178 -10.05 -10.33 -18.37
C LYS A 178 -8.84 -9.39 -18.17
N PHE A 179 -8.18 -9.42 -17.03
CA PHE A 179 -6.91 -8.73 -16.88
C PHE A 179 -5.91 -9.39 -17.82
N THR A 180 -5.47 -8.64 -18.82
CA THR A 180 -4.31 -8.98 -19.63
C THR A 180 -3.11 -9.03 -18.72
N THR A 181 -2.82 -10.20 -18.16
CA THR A 181 -1.47 -10.53 -17.72
C THR A 181 -0.61 -10.54 -18.98
N SER A 182 -0.02 -9.40 -19.33
CA SER A 182 1.04 -9.30 -20.34
C SER A 182 2.35 -9.90 -19.79
N SER A 183 2.28 -11.16 -19.37
CA SER A 183 3.41 -12.06 -19.08
C SER A 183 2.86 -13.31 -18.39
N THR A 184 2.95 -14.44 -19.09
CA THR A 184 2.64 -15.80 -18.59
C THR A 184 3.70 -16.34 -17.60
N GLU A 185 4.53 -15.48 -17.02
CA GLU A 185 5.45 -15.83 -15.95
C GLU A 185 5.13 -14.93 -14.76
N GLN A 186 4.88 -15.52 -13.58
CA GLN A 186 4.91 -14.73 -12.35
C GLN A 186 6.28 -14.07 -12.27
N PRO A 187 6.41 -12.72 -12.32
CA PRO A 187 7.70 -12.09 -12.14
C PRO A 187 8.17 -12.46 -10.74
N LYS A 188 9.25 -13.23 -10.68
CA LYS A 188 9.98 -13.51 -9.44
C LYS A 188 10.50 -12.15 -8.94
N GLY A 189 9.75 -11.49 -8.05
CA GLY A 189 10.14 -10.17 -7.56
C GLY A 189 9.02 -9.29 -7.03
N ASN A 190 7.78 -9.46 -7.51
CA ASN A 190 6.69 -8.50 -7.27
C ASN A 190 5.73 -8.90 -6.12
N ARG A 191 6.22 -9.67 -5.14
CA ARG A 191 5.44 -10.06 -3.95
C ARG A 191 6.18 -9.67 -2.68
N PHE A 192 5.42 -9.47 -1.60
CA PHE A 192 6.03 -9.34 -0.29
C PHE A 192 6.78 -10.64 0.09
N TYR A 193 7.97 -10.50 0.65
CA TYR A 193 8.85 -11.61 1.01
C TYR A 193 8.52 -12.20 2.39
N TYR A 194 7.24 -12.51 2.64
CA TYR A 194 6.81 -13.00 3.95
C TYR A 194 7.62 -14.20 4.46
N THR A 195 7.79 -14.24 5.77
CA THR A 195 8.36 -15.41 6.43
C THR A 195 7.45 -16.61 6.24
N SER A 196 7.98 -17.69 5.66
CA SER A 196 7.21 -18.92 5.43
C SER A 196 7.02 -19.68 6.74
N ILE A 197 5.77 -19.76 7.21
CA ILE A 197 5.42 -20.51 8.41
C ILE A 197 4.87 -21.90 8.00
N PRO A 198 5.56 -23.00 8.32
CA PRO A 198 5.09 -24.33 7.95
C PRO A 198 3.83 -24.73 8.72
N ARG A 199 2.82 -25.25 8.01
CA ARG A 199 1.61 -25.79 8.65
C ARG A 199 1.91 -27.04 9.47
N ILE A 200 2.73 -27.92 8.92
CA ILE A 200 3.18 -29.17 9.54
C ILE A 200 4.69 -29.11 9.61
N ILE A 201 5.23 -29.30 10.80
CA ILE A 201 6.67 -29.35 11.04
C ILE A 201 7.13 -30.74 10.65
N LYS A 202 8.07 -30.79 9.70
CA LYS A 202 8.75 -32.00 9.26
C LYS A 202 10.23 -31.80 9.48
N HIS A 203 10.83 -32.66 10.30
CA HIS A 203 12.26 -32.62 10.57
C HIS A 203 12.85 -34.01 10.36
N LYS A 204 13.89 -34.11 9.53
CA LYS A 204 14.59 -35.38 9.30
C LYS A 204 15.31 -35.78 10.59
N GLY A 205 15.22 -37.06 10.96
CA GLY A 205 15.92 -37.62 12.13
C GLY A 205 15.17 -37.55 13.46
N MET A 206 13.94 -37.03 13.50
CA MET A 206 13.08 -37.11 14.69
C MET A 206 12.14 -38.31 14.62
N SER A 207 11.81 -38.86 15.78
CA SER A 207 10.81 -39.90 15.93
C SER A 207 9.39 -39.38 15.62
N GLY A 208 8.48 -40.30 15.31
CA GLY A 208 7.08 -39.97 15.07
C GLY A 208 6.42 -39.30 16.30
N GLN A 209 6.78 -39.73 17.51
CA GLN A 209 6.24 -39.16 18.75
C GLN A 209 6.70 -37.71 18.96
N GLU A 210 7.98 -37.40 18.72
CA GLU A 210 8.52 -36.04 18.81
C GLU A 210 7.88 -35.11 17.77
N LEU A 211 7.72 -35.59 16.54
CA LEU A 211 7.04 -34.83 15.48
C LEU A 211 5.57 -34.57 15.83
N THR A 212 4.85 -35.55 16.37
CA THR A 212 3.46 -35.35 16.83
C THR A 212 3.41 -34.33 17.96
N SER A 213 4.30 -34.42 18.94
CA SER A 213 4.34 -33.48 20.07
C SER A 213 4.52 -32.04 19.60
N MET A 214 5.46 -31.76 18.69
CA MET A 214 5.66 -30.40 18.15
C MET A 214 4.55 -29.90 17.23
N ASN A 215 3.82 -30.81 16.57
CA ASN A 215 2.69 -30.40 15.74
C ASN A 215 1.42 -30.15 16.58
N LEU A 216 1.32 -30.74 17.78
CA LEU A 216 0.29 -30.43 18.77
C LEU A 216 0.63 -29.15 19.56
N ASP A 217 1.90 -28.96 19.90
CA ASP A 217 2.41 -27.78 20.59
C ASP A 217 3.50 -27.07 19.77
N LYS A 218 3.15 -25.90 19.23
CA LYS A 218 4.04 -25.09 18.38
C LYS A 218 4.87 -24.06 19.15
N VAL A 219 4.91 -24.10 20.49
CA VAL A 219 5.69 -23.14 21.30
C VAL A 219 7.17 -23.15 20.92
N SER A 220 7.82 -24.32 20.90
CA SER A 220 9.25 -24.43 20.57
C SER A 220 9.62 -23.91 19.15
N PRO A 221 8.80 -24.14 18.11
CA PRO A 221 8.97 -23.54 16.78
C PRO A 221 8.71 -22.04 16.67
N LEU A 222 8.01 -21.43 17.64
CA LEU A 222 7.60 -20.02 17.63
C LEU A 222 8.48 -19.11 18.51
N THR A 223 9.35 -19.70 19.32
CA THR A 223 10.44 -19.03 20.08
C THR A 223 11.73 -18.97 19.28
#